data_AF-A0A2W4P792-F1
#
_entry.id   AF-A0A2W4P792-F1
#
_cell.length_a   1.000
_cell.length_b   1.000
_cell.length_c   1.000
_cell.angle_alpha   90.00
_cell.angle_beta   90.00
_cell.angle_gamma   90.00
#
_symmetry.space_group_name_H-M   'P 1'
#
loop_
_entity.id
_entity.type
_entity.pdbx_description
1 polymer ?
#
loop_
_entity_poly.entity_id
_entity_poly.type
_entity_poly.pdbx_seq_one_letter_code
_entity_poly.pdbx_strand_id
1 'polypeptide(L)'
;MKRTMKYIIPLFAVALFVSACGSGKSAGPVHYGQNMILDRGDEEEYELVIIDNGFDRWFAMHRKPVNFYSPQYYASMNRQYAAAWNEKVVTQGHRPNSPFQQQINYDPGIDYGLEVNYKLYYYFKYIEDVYGRFL
;
A
#
# COMPACT_ATOMS: atom_id res chain seq x y z
N MET A 1 70.58 -17.82 -7.32
CA MET A 1 70.79 -16.49 -7.94
C MET A 1 69.90 -16.38 -9.17
N LYS A 2 69.22 -15.22 -9.31
CA LYS A 2 68.44 -14.75 -10.47
C LYS A 2 67.05 -15.38 -10.62
N ARG A 3 65.95 -14.65 -10.85
CA ARG A 3 65.65 -13.21 -10.89
C ARG A 3 64.12 -13.13 -10.76
N THR A 4 63.65 -12.21 -9.93
CA THR A 4 62.23 -11.86 -9.70
C THR A 4 61.50 -11.51 -11.00
N MET A 5 60.36 -12.15 -11.25
CA MET A 5 59.42 -11.77 -12.31
C MET A 5 58.41 -10.78 -11.73
N LYS A 6 58.65 -9.49 -11.99
CA LYS A 6 57.77 -8.37 -11.62
C LYS A 6 56.57 -8.38 -12.57
N TYR A 7 55.40 -8.81 -12.08
CA TYR A 7 54.14 -8.60 -12.79
C TYR A 7 53.74 -7.14 -12.64
N ILE A 8 53.95 -6.37 -13.70
CA ILE A 8 53.44 -5.02 -13.89
C ILE A 8 51.94 -5.18 -14.18
N ILE A 9 51.12 -5.04 -13.14
CA ILE A 9 49.67 -4.97 -13.27
C ILE A 9 49.33 -3.51 -13.65
N PRO A 10 48.64 -3.26 -14.77
CA PRO A 10 48.30 -1.91 -15.15
C PRO A 10 47.22 -1.35 -14.20
N LEU A 11 47.57 -0.23 -13.57
CA LEU A 11 46.68 0.75 -12.97
C LEU A 11 45.84 1.39 -14.10
N PHE A 12 44.50 1.43 -13.93
CA PHE A 12 43.40 1.96 -14.77
C PHE A 12 42.46 0.81 -15.20
N ALA A 13 41.16 0.79 -14.88
CA ALA A 13 40.25 1.90 -14.69
C ALA A 13 39.31 1.70 -13.49
N VAL A 14 39.37 2.69 -12.61
CA VAL A 14 38.30 3.32 -11.84
C VAL A 14 36.94 2.62 -11.90
N ALA A 15 36.54 2.16 -10.72
CA ALA A 15 35.18 1.81 -10.37
C ALA A 15 34.22 2.97 -10.71
N LEU A 16 33.30 2.72 -11.63
CA LEU A 16 32.06 3.48 -11.78
C LEU A 16 30.89 2.52 -11.64
N PHE A 17 30.78 1.90 -10.46
CA PHE A 17 29.44 1.62 -9.92
C PHE A 17 28.90 2.95 -9.39
N VAL A 18 28.47 3.83 -10.29
CA VAL A 18 27.56 4.89 -9.91
C VAL A 18 26.23 4.19 -9.72
N SER A 19 26.00 3.74 -8.50
CA SER A 19 24.67 3.46 -7.99
C SER A 19 23.83 4.71 -8.23
N ALA A 20 23.06 4.69 -9.32
CA ALA A 20 21.94 5.61 -9.48
C ALA A 20 20.89 5.22 -8.44
N CYS A 21 21.13 5.59 -7.19
CA CYS A 21 20.06 5.73 -6.22
C CYS A 21 19.32 6.99 -6.64
N GLY A 22 18.38 6.82 -7.57
CA GLY A 22 17.42 7.86 -7.87
C GLY A 22 16.63 8.11 -6.59
N SER A 23 16.86 9.25 -5.95
CA SER A 23 16.03 9.71 -4.85
C SER A 23 14.58 9.67 -5.29
N GLY A 24 13.83 8.71 -4.75
CA GLY A 24 12.39 8.64 -4.91
C GLY A 24 11.81 9.96 -4.44
N LYS A 25 11.18 10.71 -5.34
CA LYS A 25 10.42 11.88 -4.96
C LYS A 25 9.38 11.41 -3.95
N SER A 26 9.41 11.96 -2.73
CA SER A 26 8.35 11.81 -1.74
C SER A 26 7.04 12.24 -2.40
N ALA A 27 6.24 11.26 -2.81
CA ALA A 27 4.90 11.51 -3.31
C ALA A 27 4.07 11.87 -2.08
N GLY A 28 3.48 13.08 -2.09
CA GLY A 28 2.57 13.47 -1.02
C GLY A 28 1.37 12.50 -0.91
N PRO A 29 0.57 12.64 0.15
CA PRO A 29 -0.52 11.74 0.46
C PRO A 29 -1.46 11.51 -0.74
N VAL A 30 -1.72 10.24 -1.04
CA VAL A 30 -2.65 9.78 -2.07
C VAL A 30 -4.02 9.57 -1.44
N HIS A 31 -5.04 10.20 -2.02
CA HIS A 31 -6.42 10.03 -1.57
C HIS A 31 -7.10 8.89 -2.31
N TYR A 32 -7.64 7.92 -1.57
CA TYR A 32 -8.35 6.75 -2.11
C TYR A 32 -9.88 6.84 -1.89
N GLY A 33 -10.34 7.89 -1.23
CA GLY A 33 -11.71 8.14 -0.79
C GLY A 33 -11.78 9.51 -0.11
N GLN A 34 -12.98 10.08 0.07
CA GLN A 34 -13.10 11.28 0.92
C GLN A 34 -12.56 11.01 2.33
N ASN A 35 -12.69 9.75 2.76
CA ASN A 35 -12.34 9.30 4.09
C ASN A 35 -11.08 8.41 4.10
N MET A 36 -10.25 8.39 3.06
CA MET A 36 -9.07 7.52 3.02
C MET A 36 -7.86 8.21 2.39
N ILE A 37 -6.77 8.23 3.14
CA ILE A 37 -5.48 8.80 2.74
C ILE A 37 -4.40 7.74 2.93
N LEU A 38 -3.56 7.56 1.91
CA LEU A 38 -2.35 6.75 1.96
C LEU A 38 -1.14 7.66 1.79
N ASP A 39 -0.25 7.68 2.78
CA ASP A 39 0.99 8.45 2.72
C ASP A 39 2.18 7.50 2.58
N ARG A 40 3.19 7.88 1.80
CA ARG A 40 4.48 7.16 1.73
C ARG A 40 5.48 7.97 2.55
N GLY A 41 5.74 7.51 3.77
CA GLY A 41 6.63 8.19 4.71
C GLY A 41 8.10 8.19 4.28
N ASP A 42 8.95 8.80 5.11
CA ASP A 42 10.37 9.02 4.83
C ASP A 42 11.19 7.72 4.71
N GLU A 43 10.67 6.60 5.22
CA GLU A 43 11.34 5.28 5.24
C GLU A 43 10.78 4.28 4.20
N GLU A 44 10.06 4.76 3.18
CA GLU A 44 9.34 3.91 2.21
C GLU A 44 8.17 3.09 2.82
N GLU A 45 7.86 3.31 4.10
CA GLU A 45 6.69 2.73 4.75
C GLU A 45 5.43 3.50 4.39
N TYR A 46 4.35 2.77 4.13
CA TYR A 46 3.05 3.37 3.86
C TYR A 46 2.22 3.50 5.12
N GLU A 47 1.49 4.60 5.25
CA GLU A 47 0.51 4.83 6.30
C GLU A 47 -0.88 4.98 5.70
N LEU A 48 -1.86 4.26 6.26
CA LEU A 48 -3.27 4.39 5.90
C LEU A 48 -4.05 5.13 6.99
N VAL A 49 -4.50 6.33 6.66
CA VAL A 49 -5.38 7.14 7.50
C VAL A 49 -6.81 7.02 6.98
N ILE A 50 -7.72 6.60 7.86
CA ILE A 50 -9.15 6.51 7.56
C ILE A 50 -9.86 7.59 8.37
N ILE A 51 -10.56 8.49 7.69
CA ILE A 51 -11.30 9.61 8.26
C ILE A 51 -12.78 9.25 8.30
N ASP A 52 -13.12 8.19 9.05
CA ASP A 52 -14.49 7.74 9.23
C ASP A 52 -14.76 7.54 10.73
N ASN A 53 -15.67 8.36 11.28
CA ASN A 53 -15.96 8.38 12.72
C ASN A 53 -16.52 7.05 13.25
N GLY A 54 -17.11 6.21 12.39
CA GLY A 54 -17.65 4.91 12.78
C GLY A 54 -16.62 3.79 12.71
N PHE A 55 -15.60 3.93 11.85
CA PHE A 55 -14.63 2.88 11.58
C PHE A 55 -13.82 2.50 12.82
N ASP A 56 -13.21 3.45 13.54
CA ASP A 56 -12.32 3.11 14.66
C ASP A 56 -13.02 2.31 15.76
N ARG A 57 -14.25 2.71 16.10
CA ARG A 57 -15.08 2.00 17.07
C ARG A 57 -15.44 0.61 16.56
N TRP A 58 -15.91 0.51 15.31
CA TRP A 58 -16.27 -0.77 14.70
C TRP A 58 -15.06 -1.71 14.64
N PHE A 59 -13.91 -1.20 14.22
CA PHE A 59 -12.65 -1.92 14.09
C PHE A 59 -12.19 -2.49 15.45
N ALA A 60 -12.23 -1.68 16.51
CA ALA A 60 -11.88 -2.13 17.86
C ALA A 60 -12.74 -3.32 18.34
N MET A 61 -14.00 -3.40 17.92
CA MET A 61 -14.93 -4.46 18.32
C MET A 61 -14.86 -5.71 17.42
N HIS A 62 -14.56 -5.56 16.14
CA HIS A 62 -14.69 -6.64 15.15
C HIS A 62 -13.37 -7.20 14.64
N ARG A 63 -12.26 -6.48 14.78
CA ARG A 63 -10.98 -6.91 14.24
C ARG A 63 -10.49 -8.19 14.90
N LYS A 64 -9.95 -9.09 14.08
CA LYS A 64 -9.14 -10.21 14.57
C LYS A 64 -7.72 -9.74 14.80
N PRO A 65 -6.90 -10.48 15.57
CA PRO A 65 -5.46 -10.20 15.65
C PRO A 65 -4.84 -10.03 14.26
N VAL A 66 -3.84 -9.16 14.12
CA VAL A 66 -3.22 -8.83 12.82
C VAL A 66 -2.66 -10.05 12.08
N ASN A 67 -2.25 -11.07 12.82
CA ASN A 67 -1.70 -12.33 12.30
C ASN A 67 -2.75 -13.43 12.08
N PHE A 68 -4.05 -13.11 12.15
CA PHE A 68 -5.12 -14.09 11.96
C PHE A 68 -5.15 -14.63 10.52
N TYR A 69 -4.89 -13.77 9.52
CA TYR A 69 -4.65 -14.17 8.14
C TYR A 69 -3.22 -13.86 7.72
N SER A 70 -2.75 -14.50 6.65
CA SER A 70 -1.41 -14.21 6.11
C SER A 70 -1.37 -12.82 5.43
N PRO A 71 -0.19 -12.19 5.36
CA PRO A 71 -0.02 -10.95 4.59
C PRO A 71 -0.52 -11.07 3.14
N GLN A 72 -0.26 -12.22 2.50
CA GLN A 72 -0.69 -12.50 1.13
C GLN A 72 -2.22 -12.61 1.01
N TYR A 73 -2.90 -13.11 2.05
CA TYR A 73 -4.36 -13.13 2.08
C TYR A 73 -4.92 -11.72 2.10
N TYR A 74 -4.43 -10.84 2.99
CA TYR A 74 -4.90 -9.46 3.05
C TYR A 74 -4.66 -8.73 1.73
N ALA A 75 -3.47 -8.84 1.15
CA ALA A 75 -3.15 -8.22 -0.14
C ALA A 75 -4.06 -8.73 -1.27
N SER A 76 -4.31 -10.05 -1.32
CA SER A 76 -5.20 -10.67 -2.33
C SER A 76 -6.65 -10.21 -2.18
N MET A 77 -7.14 -10.12 -0.95
CA MET A 77 -8.50 -9.62 -0.67
C MET A 77 -8.62 -8.14 -0.98
N ASN A 78 -7.65 -7.32 -0.60
CA ASN A 78 -7.64 -5.88 -0.88
C ASN A 78 -7.68 -5.59 -2.38
N ARG A 79 -6.95 -6.37 -3.19
CA ARG A 79 -7.03 -6.27 -4.66
C ARG A 79 -8.46 -6.50 -5.16
N GLN A 80 -9.14 -7.53 -4.66
CA GLN A 80 -10.51 -7.86 -5.06
C GLN A 80 -11.50 -6.78 -4.60
N TYR A 81 -11.41 -6.37 -3.34
CA TYR A 81 -12.25 -5.33 -2.77
C TYR A 81 -12.05 -3.97 -3.44
N ALA A 82 -10.81 -3.57 -3.73
CA ALA A 82 -10.52 -2.31 -4.43
C ALA A 82 -11.13 -2.30 -5.85
N ALA A 83 -11.04 -3.43 -6.57
CA ALA A 83 -11.68 -3.56 -7.88
C ALA A 83 -13.21 -3.42 -7.79
N ALA A 84 -13.85 -4.14 -6.85
CA ALA A 84 -15.29 -4.06 -6.63
C ALA A 84 -15.73 -2.66 -6.17
N TRP A 85 -14.97 -2.04 -5.27
CA TRP A 85 -15.18 -0.66 -4.82
C TRP A 85 -15.16 0.30 -6.00
N ASN A 86 -14.16 0.21 -6.88
CA ASN A 86 -14.03 1.10 -8.03
C ASN A 86 -15.18 0.96 -9.02
N GLU A 87 -15.71 -0.26 -9.20
CA GLU A 87 -16.94 -0.48 -9.97
C GLU A 87 -18.16 0.22 -9.31
N LYS A 88 -18.27 0.13 -7.98
CA LYS A 88 -19.33 0.83 -7.23
C LYS A 88 -19.19 2.34 -7.27
N VAL A 89 -17.97 2.89 -7.32
CA VAL A 89 -17.76 4.34 -7.50
C VAL A 89 -18.35 4.80 -8.82
N VAL A 90 -18.12 4.06 -9.91
CA VAL A 90 -18.67 4.41 -11.23
C VAL A 90 -20.19 4.28 -11.26
N THR A 91 -20.74 3.21 -10.70
CA THR A 91 -22.18 2.89 -10.80
C THR A 91 -23.04 3.58 -9.75
N GLN A 92 -22.49 3.88 -8.57
CA GLN A 92 -23.23 4.37 -7.40
C GLN A 92 -22.63 5.64 -6.78
N GLY A 93 -21.46 6.11 -7.21
CA GLY A 93 -20.83 7.31 -6.63
C GLY A 93 -21.65 8.60 -6.78
N HIS A 94 -22.52 8.66 -7.79
CA HIS A 94 -23.46 9.76 -7.99
C HIS A 94 -24.61 9.79 -6.97
N ARG A 95 -24.83 8.70 -6.21
CA ARG A 95 -25.93 8.62 -5.26
C ARG A 95 -25.60 9.44 -4.01
N PRO A 96 -26.56 10.23 -3.49
CA PRO A 96 -26.40 10.89 -2.20
C PRO A 96 -26.07 9.87 -1.12
N ASN A 97 -25.10 10.18 -0.26
CA ASN A 97 -24.64 9.33 0.84
C ASN A 97 -24.04 7.98 0.42
N SER A 98 -23.65 7.80 -0.85
CA SER A 98 -22.87 6.63 -1.25
C SER A 98 -21.54 6.62 -0.50
N PRO A 99 -21.12 5.48 0.08
CA PRO A 99 -19.76 5.34 0.61
C PRO A 99 -18.72 5.28 -0.52
N PHE A 100 -19.13 4.93 -1.74
CA PHE A 100 -18.27 4.72 -2.91
C PHE A 100 -18.04 6.03 -3.67
N GLN A 101 -17.22 6.93 -3.13
CA GLN A 101 -17.07 8.27 -3.68
C GLN A 101 -15.84 8.47 -4.58
N GLN A 102 -14.69 7.93 -4.19
CA GLN A 102 -13.47 8.00 -4.99
C GLN A 102 -12.87 6.61 -5.16
N GLN A 103 -12.13 6.44 -6.24
CA GLN A 103 -11.49 5.16 -6.57
C GLN A 103 -10.25 4.93 -5.71
N ILE A 104 -10.04 3.67 -5.38
CA ILE A 104 -8.86 3.16 -4.68
C ILE A 104 -7.91 2.60 -5.75
N ASN A 105 -6.80 3.29 -5.99
CA ASN A 105 -5.74 2.80 -6.88
C ASN A 105 -4.78 1.88 -6.12
N TYR A 106 -5.28 0.71 -5.74
CA TYR A 106 -4.48 -0.33 -5.07
C TYR A 106 -3.62 -1.08 -6.10
N ASP A 107 -2.31 -0.90 -6.03
CA ASP A 107 -1.32 -1.55 -6.90
C ASP A 107 -0.77 -2.85 -6.27
N PRO A 108 -1.03 -4.05 -6.83
CA PRO A 108 -0.49 -5.31 -6.33
C PRO A 108 1.04 -5.46 -6.42
N GLY A 109 1.71 -4.60 -7.20
CA GLY A 109 3.17 -4.57 -7.32
C GLY A 109 3.87 -3.77 -6.21
N ILE A 110 3.10 -3.08 -5.37
CA ILE A 110 3.61 -2.30 -4.23
C ILE A 110 3.41 -3.10 -2.95
N ASP A 111 4.48 -3.21 -2.14
CA ASP A 111 4.37 -3.71 -0.78
C ASP A 111 3.96 -2.58 0.17
N TYR A 112 2.67 -2.50 0.47
CA TYR A 112 2.15 -1.52 1.43
C TYR A 112 2.44 -1.90 2.89
N GLY A 113 2.97 -3.09 3.16
CA GLY A 113 3.15 -3.61 4.51
C GLY A 113 1.89 -4.25 5.11
N LEU A 114 2.09 -5.00 6.20
CA LEU A 114 1.04 -5.77 6.85
C LEU A 114 -0.05 -4.87 7.47
N GLU A 115 0.34 -3.83 8.19
CA GLU A 115 -0.60 -2.96 8.92
C GLU A 115 -1.54 -2.21 7.98
N VAL A 116 -1.02 -1.66 6.87
CA VAL A 116 -1.85 -1.02 5.84
C VAL A 116 -2.82 -2.01 5.22
N ASN A 117 -2.32 -3.19 4.82
CA ASN A 117 -3.16 -4.20 4.20
C ASN A 117 -4.25 -4.72 5.14
N TYR A 118 -3.91 -4.93 6.41
CA TYR A 118 -4.83 -5.33 7.45
C TYR A 118 -5.90 -4.26 7.69
N LYS A 119 -5.51 -3.00 7.86
CA LYS A 119 -6.45 -1.90 8.12
C LYS A 119 -7.38 -1.65 6.93
N LEU A 120 -6.84 -1.67 5.70
CA LEU A 120 -7.63 -1.54 4.47
C LEU A 120 -8.66 -2.67 4.32
N TYR A 121 -8.25 -3.91 4.57
CA TYR A 121 -9.15 -5.07 4.55
C TYR A 121 -10.33 -4.87 5.50
N TYR A 122 -10.05 -4.47 6.74
CA TYR A 122 -11.11 -4.25 7.72
C TYR A 122 -11.98 -3.04 7.41
N TYR A 123 -11.45 -2.02 6.73
CA TYR A 123 -12.29 -0.94 6.23
C TYR A 123 -13.31 -1.44 5.22
N PHE A 124 -12.93 -2.32 4.30
CA PHE A 124 -13.90 -2.96 3.40
C PHE A 124 -14.93 -3.79 4.16
N LYS A 125 -14.51 -4.55 5.18
CA LYS A 125 -15.44 -5.31 6.04
C LYS A 125 -16.42 -4.40 6.78
N TYR A 126 -15.96 -3.26 7.28
CA TYR A 126 -16.81 -2.25 7.89
C TYR A 126 -17.87 -1.74 6.92
N ILE A 127 -17.47 -1.42 5.68
CA ILE A 127 -18.41 -0.97 4.65
C ILE A 127 -19.45 -2.03 4.34
N GLU A 128 -19.07 -3.31 4.26
CA GLU A 128 -20.02 -4.40 4.06
C GLU A 128 -21.02 -4.56 5.21
N ASP A 129 -20.57 -4.34 6.45
CA ASP A 129 -21.41 -4.44 7.64
C ASP A 129 -22.43 -3.29 7.72
N VAL A 130 -21.99 -2.06 7.39
CA VAL A 130 -22.83 -0.85 7.51
C VAL A 130 -23.72 -0.62 6.28
N TYR A 131 -23.19 -0.83 5.08
CA TYR A 131 -23.86 -0.48 3.81
C TYR A 131 -24.32 -1.70 3.02
N GLY A 132 -24.03 -2.91 3.50
CA GLY A 132 -24.35 -4.16 2.84
C GLY A 132 -23.20 -4.68 1.97
N ARG A 133 -23.22 -6.00 1.76
CA ARG A 133 -22.18 -6.73 1.05
C ARG A 133 -22.03 -6.22 -0.39
N PHE A 134 -20.81 -5.94 -0.81
CA PHE A 134 -20.50 -5.46 -2.18
C PHE A 134 -19.45 -6.30 -2.91
N LEU A 135 -18.82 -7.25 -2.21
CA LEU A 135 -18.09 -8.37 -2.79
C LEU A 135 -18.95 -9.64 -2.75
#